data_AF-A0A7V3VB93-F1
#
_entry.id   AF-A0A7V3VB93-F1
#
_cell.length_a   1.000
_cell.length_b   1.000
_cell.length_c   1.000
_cell.angle_alpha   90.00
_cell.angle_beta   90.00
_cell.angle_gamma   90.00
#
_symmetry.space_group_name_H-M   'P 1'
#
loop_
_entity.id
_entity.type
_entity.pdbx_description
1 polymer ?
#
loop_
_entity_poly.entity_id
_entity_poly.type
_entity_poly.pdbx_seq_one_letter_code
_entity_poly.pdbx_strand_id
1 'polypeptide(L)'
;MVGCSTCAVVCPTNAISFPPRDPIAKAEREYKIFDIVRKEAAEKRTKQQAARARERAAEELRKVRTCARIEIAGQFGDKAFSGEAVFER
;
A
#
# COMPACT_ATOMS: atom_id res chain seq x y z
N MET A 1 13.54 23.76 0.62
CA MET A 1 15.01 23.67 0.76
C MET A 1 15.39 22.27 0.37
N VAL A 2 16.17 22.10 -0.71
CA VAL A 2 16.59 20.79 -1.22
C VAL A 2 17.91 20.46 -0.53
N GLY A 3 17.87 19.67 0.53
CA GLY A 3 19.05 19.29 1.33
C GLY A 3 19.54 20.33 2.36
N CYS A 4 20.65 20.03 3.03
CA CYS A 4 21.20 20.81 4.16
C CYS A 4 22.12 21.98 3.77
N SER A 5 22.38 22.21 2.47
CA SER A 5 23.20 23.31 1.91
C SER A 5 24.66 23.42 2.39
N THR A 6 25.16 22.44 3.14
CA THR A 6 26.51 22.46 3.73
C THR A 6 27.63 22.49 2.70
N CYS A 7 27.43 21.88 1.53
CA CYS A 7 28.41 21.87 0.45
C CYS A 7 28.73 23.26 -0.12
N ALA A 8 27.81 24.22 -0.08
CA ALA A 8 28.09 25.59 -0.53
C ALA A 8 29.02 26.33 0.44
N VAL A 9 28.96 26.02 1.75
CA VAL A 9 29.80 26.67 2.77
C VAL A 9 31.24 26.15 2.75
N VAL A 10 31.42 24.87 2.40
CA VAL A 10 32.74 24.21 2.36
C VAL A 10 33.47 24.45 1.04
N CYS A 11 32.80 25.00 0.02
CA CYS A 11 33.38 25.19 -1.31
C CYS A 11 34.44 26.31 -1.33
N PRO A 12 35.74 26.02 -1.55
CA PRO A 12 36.79 27.03 -1.52
C PRO A 12 36.70 28.04 -2.67
N THR A 13 36.03 27.67 -3.77
CA THR A 13 35.86 28.51 -4.96
C THR A 13 34.49 29.19 -5.02
N ASN A 14 33.60 28.96 -4.04
CA ASN A 14 32.22 29.43 -4.05
C ASN A 14 31.46 29.14 -5.38
N ALA A 15 31.78 28.02 -6.03
CA ALA A 15 31.18 27.65 -7.31
C ALA A 15 29.72 27.18 -7.20
N ILE A 16 29.26 26.86 -5.98
CA ILE A 16 27.91 26.34 -5.71
C ILE A 16 27.07 27.46 -5.11
N SER A 17 25.95 27.79 -5.75
CA SER A 17 24.96 28.72 -5.20
C SER A 17 23.58 28.05 -5.13
N PHE A 18 22.86 28.31 -4.04
CA PHE A 18 21.49 27.85 -3.87
C PHE A 18 20.53 29.02 -4.12
N PRO A 19 19.42 28.80 -4.85
CA PRO A 19 18.44 29.86 -5.08
C PRO A 19 17.80 30.32 -3.77
N PRO A 20 17.48 31.63 -3.63
CA PRO A 20 16.78 32.16 -2.47
C PRO A 20 15.35 31.62 -2.37
N ARG A 21 14.79 31.61 -1.16
CA ARG A 21 13.46 31.01 -0.88
C ARG A 21 12.30 31.82 -1.48
N ASP A 22 12.45 33.11 -1.68
CA ASP A 22 11.37 34.00 -2.13
C ASP A 22 10.75 33.63 -3.49
N PRO A 23 11.52 33.41 -4.57
CA PRO A 23 10.93 33.01 -5.86
C PRO A 23 10.25 31.64 -5.77
N ILE A 24 10.81 30.70 -4.99
CA ILE A 24 10.25 29.36 -4.82
C ILE A 24 8.91 29.43 -4.05
N ALA A 25 8.86 30.20 -2.95
CA ALA A 25 7.65 30.37 -2.15
C ALA A 25 6.54 31.15 -2.88
N LYS A 26 6.90 32.00 -3.86
CA LYS A 26 5.94 32.64 -4.76
C LYS A 26 5.36 31.62 -5.75
N ALA A 27 6.22 30.85 -6.42
CA ALA A 27 5.79 29.80 -7.34
C ALA A 27 4.94 28.71 -6.63
N GLU A 28 5.32 28.28 -5.44
CA GLU A 28 4.54 27.30 -4.64
C GLU A 28 3.13 27.80 -4.32
N ARG A 29 2.98 29.09 -4.01
CA ARG A 29 1.68 29.73 -3.75
C ARG A 29 0.86 29.92 -5.02
N GLU A 30 1.51 30.35 -6.09
CA GLU A 30 0.87 30.61 -7.39
C GLU A 30 0.30 29.32 -8.00
N TYR A 31 1.07 28.24 -7.97
CA TYR A 31 0.66 26.93 -8.48
C TYR A 31 -0.08 26.05 -7.46
N LYS A 32 -0.30 26.55 -6.23
CA LYS A 32 -0.96 25.82 -5.12
C LYS A 32 -0.47 24.39 -4.96
N ILE A 33 0.84 24.20 -5.08
CA ILE A 33 1.49 22.87 -5.15
C ILE A 33 1.14 22.04 -3.91
N PHE A 34 1.09 22.67 -2.74
CA PHE A 34 0.75 22.00 -1.48
C PHE A 34 -0.68 21.47 -1.43
N ASP A 35 -1.65 22.15 -2.06
CA ASP A 35 -3.04 21.69 -2.08
C ASP A 35 -3.18 20.44 -2.96
N ILE A 36 -2.49 20.43 -4.10
CA ILE A 36 -2.44 19.28 -5.01
C ILE A 36 -1.77 18.10 -4.32
N VAL A 37 -0.58 18.31 -3.73
CA VAL A 37 0.17 17.26 -3.03
C VAL A 37 -0.62 16.71 -1.85
N ARG A 38 -1.35 17.54 -1.09
CA ARG A 38 -2.21 17.07 0.01
C ARG A 38 -3.36 16.17 -0.49
N LYS A 39 -4.00 16.54 -1.60
CA LYS A 39 -5.05 15.72 -2.22
C LYS A 39 -4.50 14.37 -2.68
N GLU A 40 -3.40 14.39 -3.44
CA GLU A 40 -2.76 13.16 -3.91
C GLU A 40 -2.27 12.26 -2.76
N ALA A 41 -1.72 12.87 -1.70
CA ALA A 41 -1.28 12.14 -0.53
C ALA A 41 -2.46 11.52 0.24
N ALA A 42 -3.59 12.22 0.34
CA ALA A 42 -4.81 11.69 0.94
C ALA A 42 -5.34 10.48 0.15
N GLU A 43 -5.42 10.59 -1.18
CA GLU A 43 -5.85 9.49 -2.06
C GLU A 43 -4.92 8.28 -2.00
N LYS A 44 -3.60 8.50 -1.98
CA LYS A 44 -2.64 7.39 -1.82
C LYS A 44 -2.78 6.73 -0.45
N ARG A 45 -3.00 7.50 0.61
CA ARG A 45 -3.21 6.96 1.96
C ARG A 45 -4.47 6.12 2.05
N THR A 46 -5.60 6.57 1.50
CA THR A 46 -6.84 5.78 1.52
C THR A 46 -6.69 4.48 0.74
N LYS A 47 -6.07 4.52 -0.45
CA LYS A 47 -5.76 3.30 -1.24
C LYS A 47 -4.87 2.32 -0.46
N GLN A 48 -3.81 2.81 0.17
CA GLN A 48 -2.91 1.98 0.98
C GLN A 48 -3.59 1.40 2.22
N GLN A 49 -4.45 2.18 2.89
CA GLN A 49 -5.21 1.70 4.03
C GLN A 49 -6.20 0.60 3.63
N ALA A 50 -6.89 0.76 2.49
CA ALA A 50 -7.78 -0.26 1.97
C ALA A 50 -7.03 -1.55 1.60
N ALA A 51 -5.86 -1.44 0.96
CA ALA A 51 -5.01 -2.59 0.64
C ALA A 51 -4.55 -3.32 1.91
N ARG A 52 -4.04 -2.59 2.91
CA ARG A 52 -3.62 -3.15 4.20
C ARG A 52 -4.78 -3.79 4.97
N ALA A 53 -5.98 -3.23 4.90
CA ALA A 53 -7.16 -3.81 5.52
C ALA A 53 -7.54 -5.15 4.87
N ARG A 54 -7.44 -5.26 3.54
CA ARG A 54 -7.65 -6.52 2.80
C ARG A 54 -6.61 -7.57 3.15
N GLU A 55 -5.33 -7.18 3.22
CA GLU A 55 -4.24 -8.07 3.64
C GLU A 55 -4.47 -8.62 5.04
N ARG A 56 -4.82 -7.76 6.00
CA ARG A 56 -5.17 -8.18 7.37
C ARG A 56 -6.36 -9.13 7.39
N ALA A 57 -7.44 -8.82 6.68
CA ALA A 57 -8.60 -9.70 6.62
C ALA A 57 -8.24 -11.07 6.01
N ALA A 58 -7.38 -11.10 4.99
CA ALA A 58 -6.89 -12.35 4.40
C ALA A 58 -6.01 -13.14 5.37
N GLU A 59 -5.15 -12.47 6.15
CA GLU A 59 -4.37 -13.11 7.21
C GLU A 59 -5.25 -13.70 8.31
N GLU A 60 -6.28 -12.98 8.75
CA GLU A 60 -7.23 -13.49 9.73
C GLU A 60 -8.01 -14.70 9.18
N LEU A 61 -8.48 -14.64 7.93
CA LEU A 61 -9.11 -15.79 7.27
C LEU A 61 -8.16 -16.99 7.13
N ARG A 62 -6.87 -16.77 6.91
CA ARG A 62 -5.87 -17.86 6.88
C ARG A 62 -5.66 -18.51 8.24
N LYS A 63 -5.79 -17.75 9.34
CA LYS A 63 -5.69 -18.29 10.70
C LYS A 63 -6.92 -19.08 11.10
N VAL A 64 -8.10 -18.74 10.55
CA VAL A 64 -9.33 -19.49 10.77
C VAL A 64 -9.25 -20.81 9.98
N ARG A 65 -9.01 -21.91 10.69
CA ARG A 65 -9.13 -23.27 10.13
C ARG A 65 -10.60 -23.53 9.81
N THR A 66 -10.98 -23.44 8.53
CA THR A 66 -12.33 -23.83 8.10
C THR A 66 -12.40 -25.35 7.95
N CYS A 67 -12.93 -26.04 8.96
CA CYS A 67 -13.34 -27.43 8.83
C CYS A 67 -14.63 -27.48 8.01
N ALA A 68 -14.53 -27.76 6.70
CA ALA A 68 -15.68 -28.07 5.87
C ALA A 68 -15.92 -29.58 5.90
N ARG A 69 -17.02 -30.02 6.51
CA ARG A 69 -17.50 -31.41 6.38
C ARG A 69 -18.24 -31.51 5.05
N ILE A 70 -17.62 -32.19 4.09
CA ILE A 70 -18.19 -32.38 2.75
C ILE A 70 -18.68 -33.81 2.65
N GLU A 71 -20.00 -33.96 2.50
CA GLU A 71 -20.63 -35.24 2.17
C GLU A 71 -20.79 -35.32 0.66
N ILE A 72 -20.03 -36.21 0.03
CA ILE A 72 -20.13 -36.45 -1.42
C ILE A 72 -21.03 -37.67 -1.60
N ALA A 73 -22.29 -37.42 -1.98
CA ALA A 73 -23.19 -38.47 -2.44
C ALA A 73 -23.20 -38.48 -3.98
N GLY A 74 -22.80 -39.60 -4.58
CA GLY A 74 -22.82 -39.81 -6.02
C GLY A 74 -23.30 -41.23 -6.35
N GLN A 75 -24.03 -41.36 -7.46
CA GLN A 75 -24.50 -42.64 -7.97
C GLN A 75 -23.76 -42.94 -9.28
N PHE A 76 -23.01 -44.04 -9.34
CA PHE A 76 -22.32 -44.49 -10.54
C PHE A 76 -22.82 -45.89 -10.91
N GLY A 77 -23.78 -45.96 -11.85
CA GLY A 77 -24.51 -47.19 -12.15
C GLY A 77 -25.34 -47.69 -10.96
N ASP A 78 -25.41 -49.01 -10.75
CA ASP A 78 -26.22 -49.65 -9.69
C ASP A 78 -25.56 -49.70 -8.30
N LYS A 79 -24.48 -48.94 -8.05
CA LYS A 79 -23.80 -48.90 -6.75
C LYS A 79 -23.76 -47.48 -6.20
N ALA A 80 -24.28 -47.32 -4.99
CA ALA A 80 -24.22 -46.07 -4.23
C ALA A 80 -22.87 -45.97 -3.50
N PHE A 81 -22.25 -44.78 -3.55
CA PHE A 81 -21.05 -44.47 -2.80
C PHE A 81 -21.38 -43.39 -1.75
N SER A 82 -21.24 -43.71 -0.47
CA SER A 82 -21.27 -42.74 0.63
C SER A 82 -19.91 -42.77 1.32
N GLY A 83 -19.02 -41.87 0.89
CA GLY A 83 -17.68 -41.72 1.46
C GLY A 83 -17.56 -40.39 2.18
N GLU A 84 -17.10 -40.43 3.42
CA GLU A 84 -16.82 -39.24 4.22
C GLU A 84 -15.35 -38.89 4.09
N ALA A 85 -15.03 -37.72 3.55
CA ALA A 85 -13.66 -37.26 3.38
C ALA A 85 -13.40 -36.05 4.27
N VAL A 86 -12.60 -36.25 5.33
CA VAL A 86 -12.10 -35.15 6.17
C VAL A 86 -10.81 -34.64 5.55
N PHE A 87 -10.86 -33.42 5.02
CA PHE A 87 -9.70 -32.78 4.40
C PHE A 87 -9.06 -31.81 5.39
N GLU A 88 -7.95 -32.22 6.01
CA GLU A 88 -7.05 -31.33 6.77
C GLU A 88 -5.94 -30.80 5.85
N ARG A 89 -5.74 -29.48 5.84
CA ARG A 89 -4.62 -28.83 5.16
C ARG A 89 -4.01 -27.73 6.02
#